data_AF-A0A353HCM6-F1
#
_entry.id   AF-A0A353HCM6-F1
#
_cell.length_a   1.000
_cell.length_b   1.000
_cell.length_c   1.000
_cell.angle_alpha   90.00
_cell.angle_beta   90.00
_cell.angle_gamma   90.00
#
_symmetry.space_group_name_H-M   'P 1'
#
loop_
_entity.id
_entity.type
_entity.pdbx_description
1 polymer ?
#
loop_
_entity_poly.entity_id
_entity_poly.type
_entity_poly.pdbx_seq_one_letter_code
_entity_poly.pdbx_strand_id
1 'polypeptide(L)'
;MGAMVLHTDSILPAQKGNIPINIKNTFRPQDEGTLIVPRDKYTPQDLPVTGIAGKKNFSVITLEKSMMNTEVGFLRKVLTVFENFGISIEHIPTGIDTLSIVVSSESVKNGVLNELVCGLRETVQPDFLSVVENVALIATVGHGISGKTGMASRLFKSLADNNINLKLIDQGSS
;
A
#
# COMPACT_ATOMS: atom_id res chain seq x y z
N MET A 1 3.75 2.78 4.85
CA MET A 1 4.81 2.26 3.95
C MET A 1 6.24 2.53 4.47
N GLY A 2 6.64 1.96 5.62
CA GLY A 2 8.07 1.73 5.94
C GLY A 2 8.97 2.90 6.42
N ALA A 3 8.58 4.18 6.30
CA ALA A 3 9.36 5.29 6.87
C ALA A 3 9.00 5.50 8.36
N MET A 4 9.91 5.18 9.27
CA MET A 4 9.65 5.13 10.72
C MET A 4 10.01 6.42 11.49
N VAL A 5 10.40 7.49 10.81
CA VAL A 5 11.00 8.67 11.47
C VAL A 5 9.95 9.58 12.11
N LEU A 6 8.80 9.78 11.46
CA LEU A 6 7.74 10.64 11.96
C LEU A 6 6.40 9.91 11.91
N HIS A 7 5.66 9.97 13.02
CA HIS A 7 4.27 9.52 13.04
C HIS A 7 3.37 10.60 12.42
N THR A 8 2.38 10.22 11.61
CA THR A 8 1.51 11.19 10.91
C THR A 8 0.91 12.22 11.86
N ASP A 9 0.45 11.78 13.04
CA ASP A 9 -0.16 12.67 14.04
C ASP A 9 0.77 13.77 14.55
N SER A 10 2.09 13.54 14.55
CA SER A 10 3.08 14.54 14.96
C SER A 10 3.25 15.67 13.94
N ILE A 11 2.89 15.45 12.67
CA ILE A 11 3.08 16.40 11.58
C ILE A 11 1.83 17.28 11.39
N LEU A 12 0.64 16.77 11.72
CA LEU A 12 -0.64 17.44 11.46
C LEU A 12 -0.73 18.88 11.99
N PRO A 13 -0.26 19.22 13.21
CA PRO A 13 -0.32 20.61 13.68
C PRO A 13 0.53 21.56 12.85
N ALA A 14 1.76 21.17 12.51
CA ALA A 14 2.68 21.96 11.69
C ALA A 14 2.15 22.11 10.26
N GLN A 15 1.55 21.05 9.70
CA GLN A 15 0.89 21.09 8.40
C GLN A 15 -0.27 22.09 8.38
N LYS A 16 -1.17 22.05 9.38
CA LYS A 16 -2.30 23.00 9.50
C LYS A 16 -1.83 24.44 9.65
N GLY A 17 -0.73 24.67 10.37
CA GLY A 17 -0.12 25.97 10.55
C GLY A 17 0.71 26.47 9.36
N ASN A 18 0.86 25.66 8.30
CA ASN A 18 1.73 25.96 7.16
C ASN A 18 3.22 26.18 7.56
N ILE A 19 3.66 25.48 8.61
CA ILE A 19 4.99 25.60 9.23
C ILE A 19 5.91 24.50 8.68
N PRO A 20 7.04 24.85 8.04
CA PRO A 20 8.03 23.87 7.59
C PRO A 20 8.67 23.10 8.76
N ILE A 21 8.99 21.83 8.54
CA ILE A 21 9.71 20.99 9.51
C ILE A 21 11.07 20.65 8.94
N ASN A 22 12.14 20.89 9.70
CA ASN A 22 13.48 20.41 9.34
C ASN A 22 13.91 19.25 10.25
N ILE A 23 14.07 18.06 9.66
CA ILE A 23 14.57 16.87 10.35
C ILE A 23 16.10 16.91 10.33
N LYS A 24 16.71 17.05 11.52
CA LYS A 24 18.18 17.09 11.69
C LYS A 24 18.70 15.90 12.49
N ASN A 25 19.99 15.62 12.35
CA ASN A 25 20.70 14.60 13.11
C ASN A 25 21.43 15.24 14.31
N THR A 26 21.13 14.82 15.54
CA THR A 26 21.77 15.35 16.76
C THR A 26 23.26 15.04 16.85
N PHE A 27 23.71 13.93 16.26
CA PHE A 27 25.13 13.55 16.19
C PHE A 27 25.92 14.30 15.10
N ARG A 28 25.21 14.94 14.16
CA ARG A 28 25.78 15.74 13.08
C ARG A 28 24.95 17.02 12.88
N PRO A 29 25.02 17.97 13.83
CA PRO A 29 24.12 19.12 13.85
C PRO A 29 24.31 20.09 12.68
N GLN A 30 25.45 20.01 11.98
CA GLN A 30 25.75 20.86 10.82
C GLN A 30 25.13 20.33 9.52
N ASP A 31 24.69 19.07 9.47
CA ASP A 31 24.04 18.51 8.28
C ASP A 31 22.71 19.27 8.01
N GLU A 32 22.41 19.51 6.74
CA GLU A 32 21.23 20.29 6.33
C GLU A 32 19.92 19.60 6.71
N GLY A 33 19.90 18.26 6.68
CA GLY A 33 18.77 17.45 7.07
C GLY A 33 17.75 17.22 5.95
N THR A 34 16.49 16.99 6.33
CA THR A 34 15.36 16.88 5.39
C THR A 34 14.32 17.94 5.72
N LEU A 35 14.10 18.85 4.77
CA LEU A 35 13.11 19.91 4.90
C LEU A 35 11.76 19.47 4.32
N ILE A 36 10.76 19.36 5.18
CA ILE A 36 9.37 19.13 4.81
C ILE A 36 8.71 20.50 4.70
N VAL A 37 8.33 20.87 3.46
CA VAL A 37 7.67 22.14 3.17
C VAL A 37 6.22 21.94 2.75
N PRO A 38 5.36 22.94 3.01
CA PRO A 38 4.06 23.05 2.37
C PRO A 38 4.11 22.98 0.83
N ARG A 39 3.01 22.52 0.22
CA ARG A 39 2.92 22.27 -1.22
C ARG A 39 3.09 23.54 -2.07
N ASP A 40 2.62 24.69 -1.59
CA ASP A 40 2.79 26.01 -2.22
C ASP A 40 4.24 26.51 -2.20
N LYS A 41 5.04 26.01 -1.24
CA LYS A 41 6.46 26.34 -1.09
C LYS A 41 7.39 25.28 -1.71
N TYR A 42 6.83 24.22 -2.27
CA TYR A 42 7.60 23.15 -2.90
C TYR A 42 8.07 23.57 -4.29
N THR A 43 9.39 23.51 -4.51
CA THR A 43 9.98 23.69 -5.84
C THR A 43 10.21 22.32 -6.48
N PRO A 44 9.57 22.01 -7.62
CA PRO A 44 9.83 20.76 -8.33
C PRO A 44 11.31 20.61 -8.67
N GLN A 45 11.88 19.47 -8.31
CA GLN A 45 13.23 19.10 -8.72
C GLN A 45 13.18 18.31 -10.03
N ASP A 46 14.30 18.26 -10.74
CA ASP A 46 14.43 17.50 -12.01
C ASP A 46 14.24 15.99 -11.81
N LEU A 47 14.49 15.50 -10.58
CA LEU A 47 14.27 14.11 -10.20
C LEU A 47 12.78 13.88 -9.89
N PRO A 48 12.07 13.04 -10.69
CA PRO A 48 10.64 12.84 -10.50
C PRO A 48 10.30 12.00 -9.28
N VAL A 49 11.22 11.12 -8.85
CA VAL A 49 11.09 10.26 -7.66
C VAL A 49 11.79 10.94 -6.49
N THR A 50 11.07 11.12 -5.39
CA THR A 50 11.61 11.70 -4.15
C THR A 50 12.05 10.62 -3.17
N GLY A 51 11.42 9.45 -3.19
CA GLY A 51 11.78 8.36 -2.30
C GLY A 51 11.23 7.00 -2.71
N ILE A 52 11.86 5.95 -2.19
CA ILE A 52 11.39 4.57 -2.30
C ILE A 52 11.36 4.00 -0.89
N ALA A 53 10.23 3.47 -0.48
CA ALA A 53 10.06 2.84 0.82
C ALA A 53 9.40 1.48 0.65
N GLY A 54 9.65 0.56 1.57
CA GLY A 54 9.06 -0.77 1.51
C GLY A 54 8.81 -1.35 2.88
N LYS A 55 7.88 -2.31 2.93
CA LYS A 55 7.60 -3.11 4.12
C LYS A 55 7.41 -4.57 3.69
N LYS A 56 7.94 -5.49 4.50
CA LYS A 56 7.84 -6.94 4.28
C LYS A 56 6.67 -7.50 5.08
N ASN A 57 6.40 -8.80 4.90
CA ASN A 57 5.47 -9.60 5.69
C ASN A 57 4.01 -9.18 5.46
N PHE A 58 3.58 -9.23 4.20
CA PHE A 58 2.18 -9.16 3.82
C PHE A 58 1.70 -10.49 3.26
N SER A 59 0.40 -10.72 3.43
CA SER A 59 -0.32 -11.82 2.80
C SER A 59 -1.38 -11.22 1.86
N VAL A 60 -1.50 -11.81 0.68
CA VAL A 60 -2.47 -11.40 -0.34
C VAL A 60 -3.51 -12.51 -0.46
N ILE A 61 -4.77 -12.18 -0.23
CA ILE A 61 -5.90 -13.08 -0.36
C ILE A 61 -6.64 -12.67 -1.63
N THR A 62 -6.69 -13.56 -2.61
CA THR A 62 -7.35 -13.31 -3.90
C THR A 62 -8.61 -14.16 -4.00
N LEU A 63 -9.73 -13.50 -4.24
CA LEU A 63 -11.04 -14.08 -4.51
C LEU A 63 -11.35 -13.89 -5.99
N GLU A 64 -11.83 -14.95 -6.64
CA GLU A 64 -12.40 -14.88 -7.98
C GLU A 64 -13.84 -15.38 -7.92
N LYS A 65 -14.75 -14.60 -8.49
CA LYS A 65 -16.16 -14.95 -8.57
C LYS A 65 -16.76 -14.37 -9.84
N SER A 66 -17.38 -15.24 -10.62
CA SER A 66 -18.11 -14.87 -11.82
C SER A 66 -19.19 -13.83 -11.50
N MET A 67 -19.24 -12.76 -12.29
CA MET A 67 -20.24 -11.69 -12.15
C MET A 67 -20.16 -10.96 -10.80
N MET A 68 -18.97 -10.96 -10.16
CA MET A 68 -18.73 -10.29 -8.87
C MET A 68 -19.18 -8.83 -8.88
N ASN A 69 -18.87 -8.10 -9.95
CA ASN A 69 -19.23 -6.70 -10.12
C ASN A 69 -20.74 -6.41 -10.17
N THR A 70 -21.56 -7.41 -10.51
CA THR A 70 -23.03 -7.27 -10.54
C THR A 70 -23.69 -7.64 -9.22
N GLU A 71 -23.00 -8.36 -8.34
CA GLU A 71 -23.50 -8.71 -7.02
C GLU A 71 -23.42 -7.51 -6.08
N VAL A 72 -24.56 -6.86 -5.85
CA VAL A 72 -24.65 -5.70 -4.97
C VAL A 72 -24.19 -6.06 -3.56
N GLY A 73 -23.17 -5.35 -3.10
CA GLY A 73 -22.62 -5.50 -1.75
C GLY A 73 -21.61 -6.63 -1.59
N PHE A 74 -21.14 -7.28 -2.67
CA PHE A 74 -20.08 -8.28 -2.58
C PHE A 74 -18.86 -7.77 -1.80
N LEU A 75 -18.31 -6.62 -2.20
CA LEU A 75 -17.15 -6.02 -1.51
C LEU A 75 -17.46 -5.75 -0.04
N ARG A 76 -18.64 -5.18 0.28
CA ARG A 76 -19.05 -4.94 1.67
C ARG A 76 -19.07 -6.24 2.48
N LYS A 77 -19.66 -7.32 1.95
CA LYS A 77 -19.71 -8.63 2.62
C LYS A 77 -18.30 -9.12 2.93
N VAL A 78 -17.38 -9.03 1.97
CA VAL A 78 -15.98 -9.42 2.16
C VAL A 78 -15.35 -8.59 3.28
N LEU A 79 -15.47 -7.25 3.22
CA LEU A 79 -14.89 -6.36 4.23
C LEU A 79 -15.46 -6.59 5.64
N THR A 80 -16.75 -6.90 5.75
CA THR A 80 -17.38 -7.28 7.03
C THR A 80 -16.74 -8.54 7.62
N VAL A 81 -16.31 -9.51 6.81
CA VAL A 81 -15.57 -10.67 7.34
C VAL A 81 -14.26 -10.20 7.99
N PHE A 82 -13.45 -9.39 7.32
CA PHE A 82 -12.20 -8.87 7.90
C PHE A 82 -12.45 -8.03 9.17
N GLU A 83 -13.51 -7.22 9.18
CA GLU A 83 -13.94 -6.45 10.35
C GLU A 83 -14.26 -7.35 11.55
N ASN A 84 -15.00 -8.45 11.34
CA ASN A 84 -15.34 -9.40 12.40
C ASN A 84 -14.11 -10.07 13.02
N PHE A 85 -13.04 -10.24 12.26
CA PHE A 85 -11.75 -10.75 12.75
C PHE A 85 -10.83 -9.64 13.31
N GLY A 86 -11.24 -8.37 13.27
CA GLY A 86 -10.42 -7.24 13.71
C GLY A 86 -9.18 -7.01 12.85
N ILE A 87 -9.21 -7.41 11.57
CA ILE A 87 -8.06 -7.34 10.66
C ILE A 87 -8.11 -6.04 9.86
N SER A 88 -7.08 -5.20 10.00
CA SER A 88 -6.90 -4.03 9.15
C SER A 88 -6.40 -4.41 7.76
N ILE A 89 -6.95 -3.75 6.74
CA ILE A 89 -6.61 -3.96 5.34
C ILE A 89 -5.71 -2.83 4.84
N GLU A 90 -4.71 -3.18 4.04
CA GLU A 90 -3.73 -2.24 3.50
C GLU A 90 -4.09 -1.81 2.08
N HIS A 91 -4.45 -2.76 1.20
CA HIS A 91 -4.83 -2.47 -0.19
C HIS A 91 -5.97 -3.40 -0.64
N ILE A 92 -6.80 -2.91 -1.56
CA ILE A 92 -7.95 -3.64 -2.13
C ILE A 92 -7.99 -3.46 -3.66
N PRO A 93 -7.09 -4.10 -4.44
CA PRO A 93 -7.22 -4.07 -5.90
C PRO A 93 -8.38 -4.93 -6.37
N THR A 94 -9.16 -4.40 -7.31
CA THR A 94 -10.31 -5.08 -7.90
C THR A 94 -10.21 -5.14 -9.41
N GLY A 95 -10.75 -6.22 -9.97
CA GLY A 95 -11.10 -6.36 -11.37
C GLY A 95 -12.61 -6.48 -11.55
N ILE A 96 -13.03 -7.05 -12.68
CA ILE A 96 -14.44 -7.33 -12.97
C ILE A 96 -14.93 -8.49 -12.09
N ASP A 97 -14.16 -9.57 -12.05
CA ASP A 97 -14.50 -10.83 -11.35
C ASP A 97 -13.51 -11.20 -10.25
N THR A 98 -12.52 -10.34 -9.98
CA THR A 98 -11.43 -10.61 -9.04
C THR A 98 -11.31 -9.52 -7.98
N LEU A 99 -11.03 -9.94 -6.75
CA LEU A 99 -10.79 -9.07 -5.60
C LEU A 99 -9.56 -9.58 -4.86
N SER A 100 -8.53 -8.74 -4.76
CA SER A 100 -7.35 -9.03 -3.94
C SER A 100 -7.35 -8.14 -2.70
N ILE A 101 -7.03 -8.73 -1.55
CA ILE A 101 -6.94 -8.03 -0.28
C ILE A 101 -5.55 -8.25 0.30
N VAL A 102 -4.87 -7.15 0.59
CA VAL A 102 -3.53 -7.17 1.17
C VAL A 102 -3.64 -6.86 2.67
N VAL A 103 -3.12 -7.76 3.50
CA VAL A 103 -3.11 -7.63 4.96
C VAL A 103 -1.72 -7.90 5.51
N SER A 104 -1.44 -7.37 6.71
CA SER A 104 -0.23 -7.73 7.44
C SER A 104 -0.22 -9.23 7.70
N SER A 105 0.88 -9.92 7.41
CA SER A 105 0.99 -11.35 7.73
C SER A 105 0.89 -11.59 9.24
N GLU A 106 1.16 -10.59 10.09
CA GLU A 106 1.00 -10.69 11.54
C GLU A 106 -0.46 -10.78 11.98
N SER A 107 -1.37 -10.09 11.30
CA SER A 107 -2.80 -10.08 11.67
C SER A 107 -3.53 -11.37 11.31
N VAL A 108 -2.90 -12.27 10.53
CA VAL A 108 -3.47 -13.54 10.08
C VAL A 108 -2.71 -14.77 10.58
N LYS A 109 -1.82 -14.63 11.57
CA LYS A 109 -1.07 -15.76 12.16
C LYS A 109 -1.95 -16.65 13.04
N ASN A 110 -1.37 -17.75 13.54
CA ASN A 110 -1.93 -18.59 14.60
C ASN A 110 -3.31 -19.20 14.26
N GLY A 111 -3.54 -19.58 13.00
CA GLY A 111 -4.79 -20.22 12.57
C GLY A 111 -5.88 -19.24 12.12
N VAL A 112 -5.75 -17.94 12.42
CA VAL A 112 -6.69 -16.89 11.98
C VAL A 112 -6.88 -16.89 10.48
N LEU A 113 -5.81 -17.12 9.70
CA LEU A 113 -5.91 -17.22 8.24
C LEU A 113 -6.90 -18.30 7.79
N ASN A 114 -6.89 -19.47 8.41
CA ASN A 114 -7.77 -20.58 8.01
C ASN A 114 -9.23 -20.23 8.33
N GLU A 115 -9.49 -19.66 9.51
CA GLU A 115 -10.83 -19.23 9.91
C GLU A 115 -11.36 -18.11 9.01
N LEU A 116 -10.50 -17.14 8.67
CA LEU A 116 -10.81 -16.07 7.72
C LEU A 116 -11.17 -16.63 6.34
N VAL A 117 -10.38 -17.58 5.82
CA VAL A 117 -10.65 -18.23 4.53
C VAL A 117 -11.98 -19.00 4.56
N CYS A 118 -12.27 -19.72 5.64
CA CYS A 118 -13.57 -20.38 5.82
C CYS A 118 -14.72 -19.36 5.83
N GLY A 119 -14.61 -18.29 6.63
CA GLY A 119 -15.61 -17.24 6.71
C GLY A 119 -15.86 -16.54 5.37
N LEU A 120 -14.80 -16.32 4.57
CA LEU A 120 -14.92 -15.79 3.21
C LEU A 120 -15.66 -16.77 2.29
N ARG A 121 -15.31 -18.07 2.32
CA ARG A 121 -15.99 -19.09 1.51
C ARG A 121 -17.47 -19.20 1.84
N GLU A 122 -17.82 -19.18 3.12
CA GLU A 122 -19.20 -19.25 3.58
C GLU A 122 -20.00 -18.00 3.21
N THR A 123 -19.40 -16.81 3.38
CA THR A 123 -20.11 -15.54 3.21
C THR A 123 -20.35 -15.19 1.74
N VAL A 124 -19.34 -15.39 0.88
CA VAL A 124 -19.39 -14.90 -0.50
C VAL A 124 -19.27 -15.97 -1.57
N GLN A 125 -19.03 -17.24 -1.21
CA GLN A 125 -19.02 -18.39 -2.13
C GLN A 125 -18.24 -18.10 -3.43
N PRO A 126 -16.92 -17.79 -3.33
CA PRO A 126 -16.10 -17.51 -4.50
C PRO A 126 -15.86 -18.80 -5.30
N ASP A 127 -15.73 -18.67 -6.62
CA ASP A 127 -15.37 -19.78 -7.52
C ASP A 127 -13.94 -20.26 -7.23
N PHE A 128 -13.04 -19.30 -6.96
CA PHE A 128 -11.66 -19.56 -6.57
C PHE A 128 -11.22 -18.65 -5.43
N LEU A 129 -10.39 -19.20 -4.54
CA LEU A 129 -9.75 -18.45 -3.46
C LEU A 129 -8.32 -18.96 -3.31
N SER A 130 -7.36 -18.04 -3.36
CA SER A 130 -5.95 -18.32 -3.10
C SER A 130 -5.35 -17.35 -2.09
N VAL A 131 -4.30 -17.81 -1.42
CA VAL A 131 -3.53 -16.99 -0.49
C VAL A 131 -2.07 -17.06 -0.89
N VAL A 132 -1.43 -15.90 -1.00
CA VAL A 132 0.00 -15.76 -1.24
C VAL A 132 0.61 -15.06 -0.04
N GLU A 133 1.41 -15.79 0.72
CA GLU A 133 2.14 -15.27 1.87
C GLU A 133 3.53 -14.75 1.46
N ASN A 134 4.23 -14.09 2.39
CA ASN A 134 5.60 -13.59 2.21
C ASN A 134 5.74 -12.56 1.07
N VAL A 135 4.74 -11.69 0.93
CA VAL A 135 4.77 -10.58 -0.02
C VAL A 135 5.40 -9.34 0.63
N ALA A 136 6.19 -8.61 -0.16
CA ALA A 136 6.69 -7.29 0.22
C ALA A 136 5.99 -6.21 -0.62
N LEU A 137 5.64 -5.10 0.03
CA LEU A 137 5.12 -3.92 -0.63
C LEU A 137 6.25 -2.90 -0.79
N ILE A 138 6.34 -2.31 -1.98
CA ILE A 138 7.30 -1.26 -2.32
C ILE A 138 6.50 -0.08 -2.85
N ALA A 139 6.63 1.07 -2.18
CA ALA A 139 6.08 2.34 -2.59
C ALA A 139 7.18 3.22 -3.19
N THR A 140 6.96 3.67 -4.42
CA THR A 140 7.79 4.70 -5.06
C THR A 140 7.01 5.99 -5.03
N VAL A 141 7.54 7.02 -4.37
CA VAL A 141 6.86 8.30 -4.14
C VAL A 141 7.63 9.44 -4.79
N GLY A 142 6.91 10.42 -5.28
CA GLY A 142 7.51 11.64 -5.81
C GLY A 142 6.49 12.52 -6.51
N HIS A 143 6.59 13.83 -6.27
CA HIS A 143 5.69 14.82 -6.87
C HIS A 143 5.79 14.84 -8.39
N GLY A 144 6.96 14.52 -8.95
CA GLY A 144 7.20 14.50 -10.40
C GLY A 144 6.86 13.17 -11.08
N ILE A 145 6.28 12.20 -10.35
CA ILE A 145 5.75 10.95 -10.94
C ILE A 145 4.42 11.22 -11.64
N SER A 146 3.57 12.05 -11.03
CA SER A 146 2.26 12.39 -11.58
C SER A 146 2.41 13.19 -12.89
N GLY A 147 1.69 12.78 -13.93
CA GLY A 147 1.71 13.43 -15.25
C GLY A 147 2.96 13.16 -16.10
N LYS A 148 3.97 12.42 -15.60
CA LYS A 148 5.19 12.11 -16.35
C LYS A 148 5.13 10.71 -16.96
N THR A 149 5.14 10.63 -18.29
CA THR A 149 5.15 9.36 -19.01
C THR A 149 6.48 8.62 -18.82
N GLY A 150 6.44 7.28 -18.91
CA GLY A 150 7.63 6.43 -18.83
C GLY A 150 8.12 6.08 -17.42
N MET A 151 7.56 6.68 -16.36
CA MET A 151 7.97 6.38 -14.97
C MET A 151 7.64 4.93 -14.57
N ALA A 152 6.42 4.47 -14.85
CA ALA A 152 6.03 3.09 -14.60
C ALA A 152 6.89 2.10 -15.41
N SER A 153 7.16 2.41 -16.69
CA SER A 153 8.04 1.60 -17.55
C SER A 153 9.44 1.48 -16.96
N ARG A 154 10.04 2.58 -16.48
CA ARG A 154 11.36 2.57 -15.83
C ARG A 154 11.36 1.71 -14.57
N LEU A 155 10.32 1.80 -13.74
CA LEU A 155 10.18 1.00 -12.52
C LEU A 155 10.11 -0.50 -12.87
N PHE A 156 9.17 -0.89 -13.72
CA PHE A 156 8.94 -2.29 -14.06
C PHE A 156 10.10 -2.91 -14.85
N LYS A 157 10.76 -2.12 -15.70
CA LYS A 157 11.99 -2.55 -16.37
C LYS A 157 13.08 -2.91 -15.35
N SER A 158 13.32 -2.06 -14.36
CA SER A 158 14.31 -2.34 -13.31
C SER A 158 13.99 -3.64 -12.54
N LEU A 159 12.71 -3.94 -12.31
CA LEU A 159 12.30 -5.16 -11.63
C LEU A 159 12.46 -6.39 -12.53
N ALA A 160 12.08 -6.27 -13.81
CA ALA A 160 12.27 -7.31 -14.81
C ALA A 160 13.75 -7.65 -15.04
N ASP A 161 14.62 -6.65 -15.17
CA ASP A 161 16.07 -6.82 -15.35
C ASP A 161 16.72 -7.57 -14.17
N ASN A 162 16.08 -7.59 -13.00
CA ASN A 162 16.51 -8.30 -11.79
C ASN A 162 15.72 -9.59 -11.52
N ASN A 163 14.90 -10.06 -12.48
CA ASN A 163 14.05 -11.25 -12.34
C ASN A 163 13.12 -11.21 -11.11
N ILE A 164 12.61 -10.02 -10.76
CA ILE A 164 11.69 -9.84 -9.64
C ILE A 164 10.26 -10.00 -10.13
N ASN A 165 9.56 -11.00 -9.61
CA ASN A 165 8.16 -11.26 -9.96
C ASN A 165 7.23 -10.22 -9.31
N LEU A 166 6.30 -9.69 -10.11
CA LEU A 166 5.26 -8.76 -9.66
C LEU A 166 4.01 -9.54 -9.28
N LYS A 167 3.56 -9.39 -8.03
CA LYS A 167 2.31 -10.02 -7.57
C LYS A 167 1.10 -9.10 -7.67
N LEU A 168 1.32 -7.81 -7.43
CA LEU A 168 0.26 -6.82 -7.31
C LEU A 168 0.82 -5.47 -7.71
N ILE A 169 0.03 -4.70 -8.46
CA ILE A 169 0.33 -3.33 -8.85
C ILE A 169 -0.89 -2.51 -8.43
N ASP A 170 -0.65 -1.43 -7.70
CA ASP A 170 -1.69 -0.49 -7.30
C ASP A 170 -1.17 0.94 -7.52
N GLN A 171 -1.91 1.71 -8.33
CA GLN A 171 -1.62 3.10 -8.65
C GLN A 171 -2.93 3.81 -8.99
N GLY A 172 -3.20 4.94 -8.34
CA GLY A 172 -4.37 5.79 -8.65
C GLY A 172 -5.04 6.45 -7.44
N SER A 173 -4.85 5.89 -6.24
CA SER A 173 -5.47 6.35 -4.98
C SER A 173 -4.60 7.30 -4.15
N SER A 174 -3.57 7.91 -4.75
CA SER A 174 -2.54 8.74 -4.08
C SER A 174 -2.68 10.24 -4.34
#